data_AF-A0A1I0MFF4-F1
#
_entry.id   AF-A0A1I0MFF4-F1
#
_cell.length_a   1.000
_cell.length_b   1.000
_cell.length_c   1.000
_cell.angle_alpha   90.00
_cell.angle_beta   90.00
_cell.angle_gamma   90.00
#
_symmetry.space_group_name_H-M   'P 1'
#
loop_
_entity.id
_entity.type
_entity.pdbx_description
1 polymer ?
#
loop_
_entity_poly.entity_id
_entity_poly.type
_entity_poly.pdbx_seq_one_letter_code
_entity_poly.pdbx_strand_id
1 'polypeptide(L)'
;MRIPKIMYNFAAVIIIRYIQKMKNQKMYEADDKMISLIRDNYDLLQSLGSFGISLGFGDKTVKETCEDNNVDTYTFLAVVNYTINGYGEFDADEQISVPTLMHYLEASHAYFLDFQLPFIRRELSESLNEDDSLARLILRFYDEYAHEIRRHMQYEQKTLFPYVQTLLEGRPANDYNVETFSKHHGAADKKLRELKLLIIKYLPQDGLHNNQLTATLHDIYDNEAWLRQHAQVEDHIFVPAIRRLEQMTKQNDVSKNISDMVFKNGVAQNQDALSDREKDVIVALVQGMANKEIADHLCISINTVITHRRNIARKLQIHSPAGLTIYAIVNGLVDISSVKL
;
A
#
# COMPACT_ATOMS: atom_id res chain seq x y z
N MET A 1 49.67 -26.97 11.21
CA MET A 1 48.77 -26.14 12.04
C MET A 1 47.39 -26.77 12.01
N ARG A 2 47.03 -27.56 13.04
CA ARG A 2 45.74 -28.27 13.10
C ARG A 2 44.68 -27.30 13.63
N ILE A 3 43.67 -27.01 12.82
CA ILE A 3 42.50 -26.24 13.24
C ILE A 3 41.78 -27.06 14.32
N PRO A 4 41.48 -26.51 15.52
CA PRO A 4 40.89 -27.26 16.61
C PRO A 4 39.47 -27.73 16.26
N LYS A 5 39.17 -29.02 16.53
CA LYS A 5 37.85 -29.68 16.34
C LYS A 5 36.65 -28.91 16.89
N ILE A 6 36.87 -27.98 17.82
CA ILE A 6 35.83 -27.15 18.45
C ILE A 6 35.26 -26.10 17.48
N MET A 7 36.07 -25.54 16.57
CA MET A 7 35.59 -24.60 15.55
C MET A 7 34.71 -25.29 14.49
N TYR A 8 35.02 -26.54 14.14
CA TYR A 8 34.18 -27.34 13.24
C TYR A 8 32.79 -27.62 13.85
N ASN A 9 32.72 -27.86 15.16
CA ASN A 9 31.45 -28.07 15.86
C ASN A 9 30.61 -26.78 15.99
N PHE A 10 31.25 -25.63 16.17
CA PHE A 10 30.52 -24.35 16.22
C PHE A 10 29.99 -23.95 14.84
N ALA A 11 30.81 -24.11 13.80
CA ALA A 11 30.37 -23.91 12.42
C ALA A 11 29.30 -24.93 12.02
N ALA A 12 29.43 -26.20 12.41
CA ALA A 12 28.40 -27.22 12.15
C ALA A 12 27.11 -26.97 12.94
N VAL A 13 27.15 -26.48 14.18
CA VAL A 13 25.94 -26.13 14.95
C VAL A 13 25.29 -24.86 14.41
N ILE A 14 26.08 -23.88 13.95
CA ILE A 14 25.54 -22.70 13.25
C ILE A 14 24.95 -23.12 11.91
N ILE A 15 25.64 -23.95 11.13
CA ILE A 15 25.15 -24.49 9.85
C ILE A 15 23.94 -25.39 10.07
N ILE A 16 23.88 -26.22 11.11
CA ILE A 16 22.70 -27.04 11.45
C ILE A 16 21.56 -26.15 11.93
N ARG A 17 21.81 -25.08 12.70
CA ARG A 17 20.78 -24.07 13.04
C ARG A 17 20.35 -23.24 11.82
N TYR A 18 21.23 -23.04 10.85
CA TYR A 18 20.98 -22.34 9.59
C TYR A 18 20.21 -23.24 8.60
N ILE A 19 20.51 -24.54 8.59
CA ILE A 19 19.84 -25.61 7.82
C ILE A 19 18.50 -25.97 8.45
N GLN A 20 18.37 -26.00 9.78
CA GLN A 20 17.09 -26.13 10.49
C GLN A 20 16.20 -24.88 10.33
N LYS A 21 16.79 -23.73 9.95
CA LYS A 21 16.07 -22.52 9.51
C LYS A 21 15.69 -22.53 8.03
N MET A 22 16.04 -23.56 7.27
CA MET A 22 15.31 -23.86 6.04
C MET A 22 14.01 -24.54 6.44
N LYS A 23 13.04 -23.75 6.94
CA LYS A 23 11.64 -24.17 7.00
C LYS A 23 11.28 -24.63 5.58
N ASN A 24 10.62 -25.79 5.47
CA ASN A 24 10.19 -26.36 4.19
C ASN A 24 9.61 -25.27 3.29
N GLN A 25 10.17 -25.13 2.08
CA GLN A 25 9.79 -24.18 1.02
C GLN A 25 8.43 -24.49 0.40
N LYS A 26 7.45 -24.92 1.20
CA LYS A 26 6.13 -25.25 0.72
C LYS A 26 5.37 -23.94 0.53
N MET A 27 5.09 -23.63 -0.74
CA MET A 27 4.09 -22.64 -1.11
C MET A 27 2.74 -23.34 -1.08
N TYR A 28 1.82 -22.80 -0.31
CA TYR A 28 0.44 -23.26 -0.26
C TYR A 28 -0.36 -22.58 -1.36
N GLU A 29 -1.26 -23.36 -1.93
CA GLU A 29 -2.14 -22.96 -3.02
C GLU A 29 -3.61 -23.06 -2.60
N ALA A 30 -4.49 -22.48 -3.41
CA ALA A 30 -5.92 -22.39 -3.12
C ALA A 30 -6.61 -23.76 -2.93
N ASP A 31 -6.10 -24.79 -3.61
CA ASP A 31 -6.65 -26.15 -3.57
C ASP A 31 -6.08 -27.01 -2.44
N ASP A 32 -5.06 -26.53 -1.72
CA ASP A 32 -4.56 -27.21 -0.53
C ASP A 32 -5.64 -27.28 0.55
N LYS A 33 -5.59 -28.33 1.38
CA LYS A 33 -6.50 -28.46 2.52
C LYS A 33 -6.09 -27.51 3.64
N MET A 34 -7.04 -26.74 4.19
CA MET A 34 -6.77 -25.78 5.29
C MET A 34 -6.14 -26.49 6.49
N ILE A 35 -6.57 -27.72 6.80
CA ILE A 35 -5.97 -28.53 7.88
C ILE A 35 -4.49 -28.86 7.64
N SER A 36 -4.05 -28.94 6.38
CA SER A 36 -2.64 -29.19 6.06
C SER A 36 -1.78 -27.98 6.40
N LEU A 37 -2.27 -26.76 6.16
CA LEU A 37 -1.56 -25.52 6.53
C LEU A 37 -1.30 -25.48 8.04
N ILE A 38 -2.36 -25.73 8.83
CA ILE A 38 -2.29 -25.69 10.30
C ILE A 38 -1.43 -26.82 10.86
N ARG A 39 -1.50 -28.02 10.28
CA ARG A 39 -0.66 -29.15 10.70
C ARG A 39 0.82 -28.86 10.45
N ASP A 40 1.14 -28.25 9.32
CA ASP A 40 2.51 -27.99 8.91
C ASP A 40 3.08 -26.74 9.64
N ASN A 41 2.23 -25.79 10.04
CA ASN A 41 2.59 -24.67 10.91
C ASN A 41 1.40 -24.21 11.79
N TYR A 42 1.40 -24.60 13.08
CA TYR A 42 0.34 -24.25 14.01
C TYR A 42 0.35 -22.75 14.39
N ASP A 43 1.46 -22.03 14.14
CA ASP A 43 1.54 -20.58 14.34
C ASP A 43 0.56 -19.81 13.43
N LEU A 44 -0.10 -20.48 12.47
CA LEU A 44 -1.13 -19.87 11.64
C LEU A 44 -2.48 -19.73 12.36
N LEU A 45 -2.69 -20.40 13.50
CA LEU A 45 -3.99 -20.45 14.17
C LEU A 45 -4.53 -19.07 14.55
N GLN A 46 -3.68 -18.17 15.03
CA GLN A 46 -4.13 -16.80 15.32
C GLN A 46 -4.30 -15.97 14.04
N SER A 47 -3.48 -16.21 12.99
CA SER A 47 -3.64 -15.52 11.71
C SER A 47 -5.01 -15.83 11.13
N LEU A 48 -5.53 -17.06 11.28
CA LEU A 48 -6.92 -17.39 10.93
C LEU A 48 -7.91 -16.48 11.65
N GLY A 49 -7.75 -16.30 12.96
CA GLY A 49 -8.60 -15.42 13.77
C GLY A 49 -8.57 -13.97 13.27
N SER A 50 -7.40 -13.46 12.90
CA SER A 50 -7.26 -12.12 12.32
C SER A 50 -7.94 -11.98 10.95
N PHE A 51 -8.04 -13.05 10.16
CA PHE A 51 -8.83 -13.06 8.93
C PHE A 51 -10.34 -13.26 9.17
N GLY A 52 -10.78 -13.41 10.42
CA GLY A 52 -12.18 -13.74 10.75
C GLY A 52 -12.53 -15.21 10.50
N ILE A 53 -11.55 -16.07 10.21
CA ILE A 53 -11.76 -17.50 9.97
C ILE A 53 -11.81 -18.23 11.31
N SER A 54 -12.98 -18.76 11.63
CA SER A 54 -13.18 -19.60 12.83
C SER A 54 -12.77 -21.06 12.59
N LEU A 55 -12.34 -21.73 13.66
CA LEU A 55 -12.12 -23.19 13.63
C LEU A 55 -13.42 -23.94 13.33
N GLY A 56 -13.30 -25.16 12.80
CA GLY A 56 -14.45 -25.98 12.40
C GLY A 56 -14.71 -26.05 10.90
N PHE A 57 -13.71 -25.72 10.07
CA PHE A 57 -13.79 -25.77 8.60
C PHE A 57 -13.75 -27.20 8.00
N GLY A 58 -13.60 -28.24 8.81
CA GLY A 58 -13.58 -29.64 8.34
C GLY A 58 -12.47 -29.92 7.33
N ASP A 59 -12.80 -30.64 6.25
CA ASP A 59 -11.87 -30.98 5.17
C ASP A 59 -11.90 -29.98 4.00
N LYS A 60 -12.32 -28.72 4.24
CA LYS A 60 -12.36 -27.70 3.19
C LYS A 60 -10.97 -27.32 2.70
N THR A 61 -10.88 -26.93 1.42
CA THR A 61 -9.67 -26.30 0.87
C THR A 61 -9.48 -24.89 1.43
N VAL A 62 -8.31 -24.30 1.17
CA VAL A 62 -8.05 -22.90 1.50
C VAL A 62 -9.08 -22.01 0.82
N LYS A 63 -9.31 -22.21 -0.48
CA LYS A 63 -10.30 -21.46 -1.26
C LYS A 63 -11.69 -21.54 -0.67
N GLU A 64 -12.21 -22.74 -0.44
CA GLU A 64 -13.55 -22.96 0.12
C GLU A 64 -13.69 -22.27 1.47
N THR A 65 -12.67 -22.36 2.33
CA THR A 65 -12.67 -21.73 3.65
C THR A 65 -12.64 -20.20 3.55
N CYS A 66 -11.81 -19.64 2.68
CA CYS A 66 -11.75 -18.20 2.46
C CYS A 66 -13.06 -17.64 1.90
N GLU A 67 -13.64 -18.31 0.90
CA GLU A 67 -14.92 -17.94 0.29
C GLU A 67 -16.06 -17.92 1.32
N ASP A 68 -16.18 -18.96 2.16
CA ASP A 68 -17.20 -19.03 3.20
C ASP A 68 -17.11 -17.90 4.25
N ASN A 69 -15.90 -17.36 4.45
CA ASN A 69 -15.64 -16.30 5.42
C ASN A 69 -15.48 -14.91 4.77
N ASN A 70 -15.76 -14.76 3.47
CA ASN A 70 -15.58 -13.53 2.71
C ASN A 70 -14.13 -12.97 2.78
N VAL A 71 -13.14 -13.85 2.76
CA VAL A 71 -11.72 -13.52 2.76
C VAL A 71 -11.19 -13.67 1.33
N ASP A 72 -10.44 -12.66 0.86
CA ASP A 72 -9.73 -12.79 -0.41
C ASP A 72 -8.67 -13.90 -0.32
N THR A 73 -8.86 -14.96 -1.11
CA THR A 73 -8.03 -16.18 -1.04
C THR A 73 -6.57 -15.89 -1.39
N TYR A 74 -6.34 -15.01 -2.36
CA TYR A 74 -4.99 -14.66 -2.81
C TYR A 74 -4.22 -13.94 -1.69
N THR A 75 -4.83 -12.93 -1.09
CA THR A 75 -4.26 -12.15 0.01
C THR A 75 -4.03 -13.00 1.24
N PHE A 76 -4.96 -13.91 1.57
CA PHE A 76 -4.76 -14.89 2.63
C PHE A 76 -3.50 -15.74 2.39
N LEU A 77 -3.36 -16.31 1.20
CA LEU A 77 -2.20 -17.12 0.83
C LEU A 77 -0.91 -16.30 0.81
N ALA A 78 -0.94 -15.04 0.38
CA ALA A 78 0.21 -14.14 0.42
C ALA A 78 0.72 -13.97 1.86
N VAL A 79 -0.16 -13.70 2.82
CA VAL A 79 0.18 -13.58 4.24
C VAL A 79 0.68 -14.90 4.80
N VAL A 80 -0.04 -16.01 4.58
CA VAL A 80 0.32 -17.34 5.08
C VAL A 80 1.70 -17.78 4.56
N ASN A 81 1.92 -17.70 3.25
CA ASN A 81 3.17 -18.11 2.64
C ASN A 81 4.33 -17.21 3.09
N TYR A 82 4.09 -15.92 3.26
CA TYR A 82 5.10 -15.02 3.80
C TYR A 82 5.44 -15.33 5.27
N THR A 83 4.45 -15.59 6.13
CA THR A 83 4.68 -15.98 7.53
C THR A 83 5.47 -17.27 7.65
N ILE A 84 5.27 -18.22 6.74
CA ILE A 84 5.97 -19.52 6.75
C ILE A 84 7.40 -19.39 6.22
N ASN A 85 7.57 -18.71 5.08
CA ASN A 85 8.84 -18.71 4.35
C ASN A 85 9.74 -17.51 4.70
N GLY A 86 9.17 -16.41 5.20
CA GLY A 86 9.88 -15.19 5.57
C GLY A 86 10.36 -14.34 4.39
N TYR A 87 9.90 -14.63 3.17
CA TYR A 87 10.18 -13.84 1.97
C TYR A 87 8.98 -13.90 1.00
N GLY A 88 8.81 -12.81 0.25
CA GLY A 88 7.81 -12.66 -0.81
C GLY A 88 8.02 -11.29 -1.48
N GLU A 89 7.94 -11.23 -2.81
CA GLU A 89 8.03 -9.99 -3.57
C GLU A 89 6.62 -9.49 -3.89
N PHE A 90 6.10 -8.56 -3.09
CA PHE A 90 4.73 -8.04 -3.24
C PHE A 90 4.66 -6.63 -3.83
N ASP A 91 5.81 -6.00 -4.11
CA ASP A 91 5.89 -4.62 -4.62
C ASP A 91 5.16 -4.40 -5.96
N ALA A 92 4.97 -5.46 -6.75
CA ALA A 92 4.31 -5.42 -8.06
C ALA A 92 2.99 -6.19 -8.12
N ASP A 93 2.51 -6.71 -6.98
CA ASP A 93 1.40 -7.66 -6.97
C ASP A 93 0.04 -6.94 -7.06
N GLU A 94 -0.74 -7.22 -8.11
CA GLU A 94 -2.04 -6.57 -8.35
C GLU A 94 -3.20 -7.29 -7.66
N GLN A 95 -2.97 -8.51 -7.19
CA GLN A 95 -4.03 -9.37 -6.67
C GLN A 95 -4.25 -9.19 -5.16
N ILE A 96 -3.37 -8.45 -4.48
CA ILE A 96 -3.51 -8.15 -3.06
C ILE A 96 -4.70 -7.23 -2.81
N SER A 97 -5.65 -7.73 -2.03
CA SER A 97 -6.81 -7.01 -1.51
C SER A 97 -6.43 -6.20 -0.27
N VAL A 98 -6.27 -4.88 -0.46
CA VAL A 98 -6.06 -3.94 0.65
C VAL A 98 -7.19 -3.97 1.69
N PRO A 99 -8.49 -4.05 1.32
CA PRO A 99 -9.56 -4.23 2.30
C PRO A 99 -9.39 -5.47 3.19
N THR A 100 -8.94 -6.59 2.62
CA THR A 100 -8.69 -7.83 3.37
C THR A 100 -7.52 -7.66 4.34
N LEU A 101 -6.44 -6.96 3.93
CA LEU A 101 -5.33 -6.64 4.83
C LEU A 101 -5.74 -5.67 5.95
N MET A 102 -6.57 -4.65 5.66
CA MET A 102 -7.09 -3.76 6.69
C MET A 102 -7.88 -4.54 7.75
N HIS A 103 -8.79 -5.43 7.33
CA HIS A 103 -9.52 -6.29 8.25
C HIS A 103 -8.57 -7.16 9.10
N TYR A 104 -7.57 -7.77 8.46
CA TYR A 104 -6.56 -8.58 9.14
C TYR A 104 -5.79 -7.79 10.21
N LEU A 105 -5.34 -6.58 9.89
CA LEU A 105 -4.57 -5.74 10.83
C LEU A 105 -5.46 -5.19 11.95
N GLU A 106 -6.68 -4.74 11.64
CA GLU A 106 -7.65 -4.28 12.65
C GLU A 106 -8.02 -5.39 13.64
N ALA A 107 -8.30 -6.59 13.15
CA ALA A 107 -8.58 -7.75 14.00
C ALA A 107 -7.35 -8.16 14.84
N SER A 108 -6.16 -8.08 14.25
CA SER A 108 -4.89 -8.30 14.99
C SER A 108 -4.73 -7.26 16.11
N HIS A 109 -5.03 -5.99 15.86
CA HIS A 109 -4.99 -4.95 16.89
C HIS A 109 -5.97 -5.23 18.02
N ALA A 110 -7.22 -5.57 17.71
CA ALA A 110 -8.21 -5.92 18.73
C ALA A 110 -7.72 -7.08 19.59
N TYR A 111 -7.17 -8.13 18.97
CA TYR A 111 -6.57 -9.24 19.70
C TYR A 111 -5.45 -8.79 20.66
N PHE A 112 -4.49 -7.99 20.20
CA PHE A 112 -3.40 -7.53 21.07
C PHE A 112 -3.90 -6.63 22.21
N LEU A 113 -4.75 -5.65 21.88
CA LEU A 113 -5.15 -4.61 22.82
C LEU A 113 -6.16 -5.09 23.86
N ASP A 114 -7.12 -5.92 23.42
CA ASP A 114 -8.29 -6.30 24.24
C ASP A 114 -8.12 -7.68 24.88
N PHE A 115 -7.23 -8.52 24.34
CA PHE A 115 -7.00 -9.87 24.85
C PHE A 115 -5.54 -10.10 25.29
N GLN A 116 -4.58 -10.10 24.37
CA GLN A 116 -3.23 -10.63 24.65
C GLN A 116 -2.47 -9.80 25.68
N LEU A 117 -2.46 -8.46 25.55
CA LEU A 117 -1.76 -7.61 26.49
C LEU A 117 -2.37 -7.65 27.91
N PRO A 118 -3.71 -7.56 28.08
CA PRO A 118 -4.34 -7.78 29.38
C PRO A 118 -4.13 -9.19 29.95
N PHE A 119 -4.13 -10.22 29.09
CA PHE A 119 -3.97 -11.61 29.50
C PHE A 119 -2.60 -11.83 30.15
N ILE A 120 -1.51 -11.49 29.45
CA ILE A 120 -0.14 -11.62 29.99
C ILE A 120 0.03 -10.75 31.23
N ARG A 121 -0.60 -9.57 31.28
CA ARG A 121 -0.55 -8.69 32.46
C ARG A 121 -1.12 -9.37 33.70
N ARG A 122 -2.22 -10.10 33.54
CA ARG A 122 -2.86 -10.87 34.60
C ARG A 122 -1.96 -12.03 35.04
N GLU A 123 -1.41 -12.78 34.09
CA GLU A 123 -0.51 -13.90 34.40
C GLU A 123 0.75 -13.46 35.13
N LEU A 124 1.35 -12.33 34.73
CA LEU A 124 2.45 -11.71 35.47
C LEU A 124 2.02 -11.32 36.89
N SER A 125 0.82 -10.78 37.10
CA SER A 125 0.34 -10.48 38.45
C SER A 125 0.09 -11.73 39.30
N GLU A 126 -0.37 -12.83 38.70
CA GLU A 126 -0.64 -14.08 39.41
C GLU A 126 0.64 -14.87 39.74
N SER A 127 1.67 -14.74 38.90
CA SER A 127 2.96 -15.42 39.05
C SER A 127 3.99 -14.64 39.88
N LEU A 128 3.74 -13.35 40.16
CA LEU A 128 4.64 -12.47 40.89
C LEU A 128 4.05 -12.04 42.24
N ASN A 129 4.87 -12.04 43.28
CA ASN A 129 4.47 -11.50 44.58
C ASN A 129 4.62 -9.97 44.60
N GLU A 130 3.51 -9.23 44.72
CA GLU A 130 3.50 -7.75 44.69
C GLU A 130 4.29 -7.08 45.84
N ASP A 131 4.56 -7.80 46.95
CA ASP A 131 5.40 -7.29 48.02
C ASP A 131 6.88 -7.15 47.59
N ASP A 132 7.30 -7.95 46.59
CA ASP A 132 8.64 -7.88 46.02
C ASP A 132 8.82 -6.61 45.18
N SER A 133 9.89 -5.87 45.48
CA SER A 133 10.26 -4.67 44.73
C SER A 133 10.67 -4.97 43.28
N LEU A 134 11.23 -6.16 43.02
CA LEU A 134 11.57 -6.62 41.68
C LEU A 134 10.33 -7.00 40.89
N ALA A 135 9.36 -7.69 41.51
CA ALA A 135 8.07 -7.97 40.90
C ALA A 135 7.37 -6.69 40.44
N ARG A 136 7.29 -5.68 41.31
CA ARG A 136 6.74 -4.36 40.97
C ARG A 136 7.49 -3.65 39.84
N LEU A 137 8.81 -3.85 39.75
CA LEU A 137 9.61 -3.32 38.66
C LEU A 137 9.25 -4.01 37.32
N ILE A 138 9.14 -5.34 37.32
CA ILE A 138 8.77 -6.14 36.15
C ILE A 138 7.38 -5.76 35.64
N LEU A 139 6.40 -5.63 36.54
CA LEU A 139 5.05 -5.18 36.17
C LEU A 139 5.07 -3.78 35.53
N ARG A 140 5.84 -2.84 36.07
CA ARG A 140 5.98 -1.51 35.45
C ARG A 140 6.62 -1.56 34.06
N PHE A 141 7.67 -2.36 33.87
CA PHE A 141 8.29 -2.54 32.54
C PHE A 141 7.29 -3.10 31.53
N TYR A 142 6.47 -4.06 31.94
CA TYR A 142 5.42 -4.60 31.10
C TYR A 142 4.35 -3.56 30.77
N ASP A 143 3.88 -2.78 31.77
CA ASP A 143 2.86 -1.74 31.57
C ASP A 143 3.34 -0.66 30.58
N GLU A 144 4.62 -0.26 30.67
CA GLU A 144 5.23 0.66 29.70
C GLU A 144 5.29 0.06 28.28
N TYR A 145 5.69 -1.21 28.17
CA TYR A 145 5.72 -1.92 26.89
C TYR A 145 4.31 -2.00 26.26
N ALA A 146 3.30 -2.41 27.04
CA ALA A 146 1.92 -2.48 26.59
C ALA A 146 1.36 -1.11 26.20
N HIS A 147 1.79 -0.04 26.89
CA HIS A 147 1.43 1.33 26.54
C HIS A 147 2.00 1.76 25.18
N GLU A 148 3.26 1.41 24.88
CA GLU A 148 3.89 1.73 23.59
C GLU A 148 3.20 1.04 22.42
N ILE A 149 2.89 -0.25 22.55
CA ILE A 149 2.13 -1.01 21.54
C ILE A 149 0.74 -0.39 21.34
N ARG A 150 0.03 -0.08 22.43
CA ARG A 150 -1.29 0.55 22.37
C ARG A 150 -1.27 1.88 21.64
N ARG A 151 -0.30 2.74 21.94
CA ARG A 151 -0.17 4.05 21.29
C ARG A 151 0.07 3.92 19.79
N HIS A 152 0.86 2.94 19.39
CA HIS A 152 1.18 2.66 17.99
C HIS A 152 -0.06 2.19 17.21
N MET A 153 -0.72 1.12 17.65
CA MET A 153 -1.91 0.58 16.97
C MET A 153 -3.07 1.59 16.95
N GLN A 154 -3.24 2.38 18.03
CA GLN A 154 -4.23 3.45 18.06
C GLN A 154 -3.92 4.60 17.10
N TYR A 155 -2.64 4.88 16.85
CA TYR A 155 -2.24 5.87 15.87
C TYR A 155 -2.68 5.42 14.47
N GLU A 156 -2.42 4.17 14.11
CA GLU A 156 -2.84 3.61 12.80
C GLU A 156 -4.34 3.65 12.61
N GLN A 157 -5.10 3.16 13.60
CA GLN A 157 -6.57 3.18 13.56
C GLN A 157 -7.13 4.60 13.40
N LYS A 158 -6.46 5.61 13.96
CA LYS A 158 -6.93 7.01 13.91
C LYS A 158 -6.39 7.81 12.73
N THR A 159 -5.35 7.33 12.06
CA THR A 159 -4.65 8.11 11.02
C THR A 159 -4.43 7.31 9.75
N LEU A 160 -3.68 6.20 9.80
CA LEU A 160 -3.34 5.38 8.65
C LEU A 160 -4.58 4.73 8.04
N PHE A 161 -5.40 4.01 8.81
CA PHE A 161 -6.56 3.29 8.26
C PHE A 161 -7.61 4.23 7.66
N PRO A 162 -7.98 5.36 8.29
CA PRO A 162 -8.81 6.37 7.64
C PRO A 162 -8.20 6.89 6.34
N TYR A 163 -6.89 7.10 6.29
CA TYR A 163 -6.21 7.50 5.05
C TYR A 163 -6.31 6.43 3.96
N VAL A 164 -6.03 5.16 4.28
CA VAL A 164 -6.18 4.05 3.32
C VAL A 164 -7.62 3.96 2.80
N GLN A 165 -8.60 4.16 3.68
CA GLN A 165 -10.01 4.22 3.29
C GLN A 165 -10.27 5.35 2.27
N THR A 166 -9.67 6.53 2.46
CA THR A 166 -9.79 7.62 1.48
C THR A 166 -9.17 7.29 0.12
N LEU A 167 -8.06 6.51 0.11
CA LEU A 167 -7.45 6.01 -1.13
C LEU A 167 -8.37 5.02 -1.85
N LEU A 168 -8.96 4.08 -1.13
CA LEU A 168 -9.91 3.09 -1.67
C LEU A 168 -11.17 3.76 -2.26
N GLU A 169 -11.60 4.87 -1.67
CA GLU A 169 -12.72 5.69 -2.17
C GLU A 169 -12.33 6.63 -3.33
N GLY A 170 -11.07 6.65 -3.74
CA GLY A 170 -10.56 7.52 -4.81
C GLY A 170 -10.55 9.01 -4.44
N ARG A 171 -10.45 9.33 -3.15
CA ARG A 171 -10.43 10.71 -2.60
C ARG A 171 -9.19 10.92 -1.72
N PRO A 172 -7.96 10.86 -2.29
CA PRO A 172 -6.74 10.91 -1.49
C PRO A 172 -6.67 12.20 -0.66
N ALA A 173 -6.39 12.07 0.64
CA ALA A 173 -6.05 13.23 1.46
C ALA A 173 -4.69 13.80 1.02
N ASN A 174 -4.61 15.11 0.76
CA ASN A 174 -3.47 15.75 0.10
C ASN A 174 -2.19 15.89 0.97
N ASP A 175 -2.26 15.59 2.26
CA ASP A 175 -1.20 15.88 3.24
C ASP A 175 -0.59 14.64 3.92
N TYR A 176 -1.10 13.44 3.63
CA TYR A 176 -0.60 12.19 4.21
C TYR A 176 0.16 11.34 3.19
N ASN A 177 1.27 10.75 3.64
CA ASN A 177 2.15 9.89 2.83
C ASN A 177 2.63 8.71 3.67
N VAL A 178 2.43 7.49 3.16
CA VAL A 178 2.80 6.22 3.82
C VAL A 178 4.30 6.11 4.17
N GLU A 179 5.19 6.81 3.47
CA GLU A 179 6.63 6.85 3.79
C GLU A 179 6.93 7.55 5.13
N THR A 180 6.04 8.43 5.58
CA THR A 180 6.16 9.07 6.89
C THR A 180 5.91 8.06 8.03
N PHE A 181 5.18 6.98 7.74
CA PHE A 181 4.71 6.00 8.71
C PHE A 181 5.70 4.85 8.97
N SER A 182 6.33 4.28 7.94
CA SER A 182 7.12 3.04 8.00
C SER A 182 8.33 3.02 8.99
N LYS A 183 8.71 4.16 9.59
CA LYS A 183 9.93 4.27 10.40
C LYS A 183 9.84 3.81 11.87
N HIS A 184 8.71 3.28 12.35
CA HIS A 184 8.46 3.19 13.80
C HIS A 184 8.29 1.80 14.44
N HIS A 185 8.31 0.68 13.70
CA HIS A 185 7.98 -0.65 14.28
C HIS A 185 9.05 -1.31 15.18
N GLY A 186 10.26 -0.74 15.31
CA GLY A 186 11.40 -1.40 16.00
C GLY A 186 11.65 -1.06 17.47
N ALA A 187 10.88 -0.17 18.09
CA ALA A 187 11.20 0.36 19.43
C ALA A 187 10.81 -0.58 20.58
N ALA A 188 9.71 -1.32 20.45
CA ALA A 188 9.13 -2.14 21.52
C ALA A 188 9.96 -3.41 21.86
N ASP A 189 10.74 -3.93 20.90
CA ASP A 189 11.58 -5.13 21.05
C ASP A 189 12.60 -5.04 22.19
N LYS A 190 13.12 -3.84 22.47
CA LYS A 190 14.17 -3.66 23.50
C LYS A 190 13.61 -3.86 24.90
N LYS A 191 12.42 -3.32 25.18
CA LYS A 191 11.78 -3.39 26.51
C LYS A 191 11.36 -4.81 26.85
N LEU A 192 10.80 -5.53 25.87
CA LEU A 192 10.39 -6.91 26.08
C LEU A 192 11.59 -7.83 26.33
N ARG A 193 12.72 -7.58 25.66
CA ARG A 193 13.98 -8.29 25.93
C ARG A 193 14.47 -8.03 27.36
N GLU A 194 14.42 -6.79 27.84
CA GLU A 194 14.82 -6.46 29.21
C GLU A 194 13.91 -7.14 30.24
N LEU A 195 12.59 -7.09 30.03
CA LEU A 195 11.60 -7.79 30.86
C LEU A 195 11.92 -9.29 31.00
N LYS A 196 12.10 -9.98 29.86
CA LYS A 196 12.44 -11.41 29.84
C LYS A 196 13.75 -11.70 30.59
N LEU A 197 14.77 -10.86 30.41
CA LEU A 197 16.05 -11.02 31.10
C LEU A 197 15.93 -10.80 32.61
N LEU A 198 15.09 -9.86 33.06
CA LEU A 198 14.81 -9.65 34.48
C LEU A 198 14.16 -10.88 35.10
N ILE A 199 13.16 -11.45 34.41
CA ILE A 199 12.47 -12.67 34.86
C ILE A 199 13.44 -13.84 34.96
N ILE A 200 14.18 -14.14 33.89
CA ILE A 200 15.09 -15.29 33.83
C ILE A 200 16.23 -15.21 34.86
N LYS A 201 16.73 -14.01 35.14
CA LYS A 201 17.93 -13.83 35.99
C LYS A 201 17.63 -13.70 37.48
N TYR A 202 16.47 -13.16 37.85
CA TYR A 202 16.28 -12.61 39.20
C TYR A 202 14.98 -13.01 39.93
N LEU A 203 14.01 -13.67 39.29
CA LEU A 203 12.77 -14.15 39.94
C LEU A 203 12.87 -15.62 40.44
N PRO A 204 12.03 -16.05 41.41
CA PRO A 204 12.46 -16.94 42.51
C PRO A 204 12.54 -18.45 42.23
N GLN A 205 13.23 -19.11 43.18
CA GLN A 205 13.67 -20.51 43.21
C GLN A 205 12.74 -21.43 44.05
N ASP A 206 11.42 -21.42 43.80
CA ASP A 206 10.54 -22.50 44.27
C ASP A 206 9.75 -23.13 43.12
N GLY A 207 9.41 -24.41 43.25
CA GLY A 207 9.00 -25.23 42.09
C GLY A 207 7.66 -24.83 41.46
N LEU A 208 6.69 -24.35 42.24
CA LEU A 208 5.34 -24.05 41.75
C LEU A 208 5.31 -22.69 41.02
N HIS A 209 5.88 -21.63 41.61
CA HIS A 209 5.95 -20.32 40.97
C HIS A 209 6.85 -20.35 39.73
N ASN A 210 7.88 -21.21 39.73
CA ASN A 210 8.73 -21.40 38.55
C ASN A 210 7.94 -21.95 37.34
N ASN A 211 6.99 -22.87 37.53
CA ASN A 211 6.18 -23.39 36.43
C ASN A 211 5.24 -22.31 35.86
N GLN A 212 4.60 -21.52 36.74
CA GLN A 212 3.73 -20.42 36.31
C GLN A 212 4.53 -19.33 35.58
N LEU A 213 5.65 -18.91 36.14
CA LEU A 213 6.55 -17.96 35.49
C LEU A 213 7.11 -18.46 34.16
N THR A 214 7.38 -19.77 34.06
CA THR A 214 7.83 -20.39 32.80
C THR A 214 6.72 -20.33 31.74
N ALA A 215 5.46 -20.63 32.11
CA ALA A 215 4.32 -20.51 31.21
C ALA A 215 4.16 -19.06 30.74
N THR A 216 4.06 -18.10 31.67
CA THR A 216 3.96 -16.67 31.35
C THR A 216 5.13 -16.19 30.49
N LEU A 217 6.34 -16.71 30.71
CA LEU A 217 7.50 -16.37 29.89
C LEU A 217 7.36 -16.89 28.46
N HIS A 218 6.84 -18.11 28.26
CA HIS A 218 6.51 -18.62 26.92
C HIS A 218 5.46 -17.73 26.25
N ASP A 219 4.39 -17.34 26.94
CA ASP A 219 3.36 -16.45 26.39
C ASP A 219 3.93 -15.08 25.98
N ILE A 220 4.93 -14.57 26.72
CA ILE A 220 5.68 -13.36 26.35
C ILE A 220 6.53 -13.57 25.09
N TYR A 221 7.21 -14.72 24.97
CA TYR A 221 8.00 -15.07 23.77
C TYR A 221 7.12 -15.20 22.54
N ASP A 222 5.98 -15.87 22.69
CA ASP A 222 5.00 -16.00 21.63
C ASP A 222 4.51 -14.59 21.28
N ASN A 223 3.97 -13.81 22.22
CA ASN A 223 3.54 -12.43 21.92
C ASN A 223 4.57 -11.57 21.16
N GLU A 224 5.86 -11.69 21.48
CA GLU A 224 6.95 -11.03 20.71
C GLU A 224 7.03 -11.53 19.26
N ALA A 225 6.99 -12.85 19.05
CA ALA A 225 7.05 -13.44 17.71
C ALA A 225 5.84 -13.01 16.88
N TRP A 226 4.66 -12.94 17.50
CA TRP A 226 3.41 -12.55 16.85
C TRP A 226 3.40 -11.07 16.46
N LEU A 227 3.85 -10.17 17.34
CA LEU A 227 4.01 -8.75 16.99
C LEU A 227 5.02 -8.54 15.87
N ARG A 228 6.10 -9.32 15.86
CA ARG A 228 7.08 -9.29 14.77
C ARG A 228 6.44 -9.73 13.46
N GLN A 229 5.65 -10.80 13.45
CA GLN A 229 4.93 -11.24 12.25
C GLN A 229 3.96 -10.17 11.75
N HIS A 230 3.19 -9.57 12.65
CA HIS A 230 2.29 -8.46 12.33
C HIS A 230 3.04 -7.29 11.66
N ALA A 231 4.13 -6.81 12.28
CA ALA A 231 4.95 -5.74 11.69
C ALA A 231 5.56 -6.14 10.34
N GLN A 232 5.95 -7.42 10.18
CA GLN A 232 6.47 -7.89 8.90
C GLN A 232 5.40 -7.91 7.79
N VAL A 233 4.16 -8.28 8.11
CA VAL A 233 3.02 -8.20 7.16
C VAL A 233 2.74 -6.74 6.78
N GLU A 234 2.82 -5.82 7.75
CA GLU A 234 2.68 -4.40 7.48
C GLU A 234 3.77 -3.88 6.54
N ASP A 235 5.03 -4.09 6.90
CA ASP A 235 6.18 -3.55 6.17
C ASP A 235 6.33 -4.14 4.75
N HIS A 236 6.02 -5.44 4.58
CA HIS A 236 6.35 -6.17 3.36
C HIS A 236 5.16 -6.47 2.46
N ILE A 237 3.92 -6.32 2.96
CA ILE A 237 2.72 -6.60 2.17
C ILE A 237 1.82 -5.37 2.14
N PHE A 238 1.43 -4.85 3.31
CA PHE A 238 0.47 -3.76 3.40
C PHE A 238 1.02 -2.42 2.88
N VAL A 239 2.22 -2.02 3.31
CA VAL A 239 2.86 -0.78 2.86
C VAL A 239 3.09 -0.77 1.35
N PRO A 240 3.65 -1.83 0.72
CA PRO A 240 3.71 -1.93 -0.74
C PRO A 240 2.35 -1.83 -1.43
N ALA A 241 1.32 -2.49 -0.90
CA ALA A 241 -0.03 -2.42 -1.46
C ALA A 241 -0.65 -1.00 -1.37
N ILE A 242 -0.40 -0.27 -0.28
CA ILE A 242 -0.82 1.14 -0.15
C ILE A 242 -0.07 2.02 -1.15
N ARG A 243 1.26 1.89 -1.25
CA ARG A 243 2.08 2.66 -2.20
C ARG A 243 1.57 2.51 -3.63
N ARG A 244 1.20 1.29 -4.00
CA ARG A 244 0.57 0.98 -5.28
C ARG A 244 -0.78 1.69 -5.43
N LEU A 245 -1.67 1.59 -4.44
CA LEU A 245 -2.95 2.31 -4.42
C LEU A 245 -2.77 3.83 -4.60
N GLU A 246 -1.80 4.43 -3.91
CA GLU A 246 -1.45 5.83 -4.09
C GLU A 246 -1.02 6.15 -5.53
N GLN A 247 -0.17 5.30 -6.12
CA GLN A 247 0.29 5.47 -7.51
C GLN A 247 -0.84 5.36 -8.51
N MET A 248 -1.72 4.37 -8.37
CA MET A 248 -2.89 4.19 -9.22
C MET A 248 -3.86 5.37 -9.10
N THR A 249 -4.05 5.91 -7.91
CA THR A 249 -4.90 7.08 -7.68
C THR A 249 -4.29 8.34 -8.31
N LYS A 250 -2.98 8.56 -8.16
CA LYS A 250 -2.26 9.67 -8.83
C LYS A 250 -2.31 9.55 -10.35
N GLN A 251 -2.13 8.36 -10.91
CA GLN A 251 -2.26 8.12 -12.36
C GLN A 251 -3.69 8.31 -12.85
N ASN A 252 -4.69 7.91 -12.06
CA ASN A 252 -6.09 8.15 -12.37
C ASN A 252 -6.44 9.63 -12.31
N ASP A 253 -5.89 10.40 -11.38
CA ASP A 253 -6.04 11.86 -11.35
C ASP A 253 -5.38 12.51 -12.56
N VAL A 254 -4.18 12.09 -12.96
CA VAL A 254 -3.53 12.57 -14.18
C VAL A 254 -4.36 12.19 -15.41
N SER A 255 -4.83 10.94 -15.50
CA SER A 255 -5.63 10.45 -16.61
C SER A 255 -7.02 11.09 -16.66
N LYS A 256 -7.62 11.38 -15.51
CA LYS A 256 -8.86 12.17 -15.38
C LYS A 256 -8.62 13.63 -15.70
N ASN A 257 -7.51 14.24 -15.30
CA ASN A 257 -7.18 15.61 -15.68
C ASN A 257 -6.91 15.72 -17.18
N ILE A 258 -6.23 14.74 -17.78
CA ILE A 258 -6.05 14.64 -19.24
C ILE A 258 -7.39 14.40 -19.91
N SER A 259 -8.21 13.47 -19.39
CA SER A 259 -9.55 13.20 -19.90
C SER A 259 -10.44 14.42 -19.78
N ASP A 260 -10.44 15.15 -18.68
CA ASP A 260 -11.21 16.37 -18.45
C ASP A 260 -10.66 17.52 -19.30
N MET A 261 -9.36 17.58 -19.58
CA MET A 261 -8.80 18.48 -20.59
C MET A 261 -9.29 18.08 -22.00
N VAL A 262 -9.36 16.78 -22.32
CA VAL A 262 -9.82 16.25 -23.61
C VAL A 262 -11.34 16.36 -23.78
N PHE A 263 -12.13 16.20 -22.71
CA PHE A 263 -13.59 16.26 -22.66
C PHE A 263 -14.10 17.70 -22.49
N LYS A 264 -13.39 18.58 -21.75
CA LYS A 264 -13.63 20.04 -21.84
C LYS A 264 -13.27 20.58 -23.23
N ASN A 265 -12.35 19.94 -23.94
CA ASN A 265 -12.10 20.19 -25.37
C ASN A 265 -13.07 19.43 -26.30
N GLY A 266 -13.94 18.55 -25.77
CA GLY A 266 -14.94 17.78 -26.53
C GLY A 266 -16.33 18.41 -26.60
N VAL A 267 -16.61 19.45 -25.80
CA VAL A 267 -17.85 20.25 -25.87
C VAL A 267 -17.58 21.70 -26.31
N ALA A 268 -16.31 22.08 -26.50
CA ALA A 268 -15.93 23.21 -27.33
C ALA A 268 -15.51 22.69 -28.70
N GLN A 269 -16.39 22.81 -29.69
CA GLN A 269 -16.03 22.76 -31.11
C GLN A 269 -14.63 23.38 -31.33
N ASN A 270 -13.68 22.56 -31.78
CA ASN A 270 -12.48 22.96 -32.51
C ASN A 270 -11.83 24.29 -32.03
N GLN A 271 -11.10 24.27 -30.91
CA GLN A 271 -10.29 25.44 -30.54
C GLN A 271 -8.98 25.55 -31.34
N ASP A 272 -8.46 24.43 -31.88
CA ASP A 272 -7.26 24.43 -32.73
C ASP A 272 -7.56 24.39 -34.23
N ALA A 273 -8.77 23.99 -34.65
CA ALA A 273 -9.18 24.21 -36.03
C ALA A 273 -9.73 25.63 -36.22
N LEU A 274 -9.51 26.15 -37.41
CA LEU A 274 -10.11 27.41 -37.81
C LEU A 274 -11.63 27.23 -37.83
N SER A 275 -12.34 28.18 -37.24
CA SER A 275 -13.79 28.29 -37.45
C SER A 275 -14.09 28.52 -38.93
N ASP A 276 -15.30 28.22 -39.39
CA ASP A 276 -15.65 28.40 -40.81
C ASP A 276 -15.46 29.85 -41.28
N ARG A 277 -15.70 30.82 -40.39
CA ARG A 277 -15.42 32.24 -40.64
C ARG A 277 -13.94 32.57 -40.74
N GLU A 278 -13.09 31.89 -39.98
CA GLU A 278 -11.64 32.04 -40.11
C GLU A 278 -11.12 31.37 -41.39
N LYS A 279 -11.73 30.27 -41.85
CA LYS A 279 -11.42 29.65 -43.15
C LYS A 279 -11.78 30.60 -44.30
N ASP A 280 -12.97 31.21 -44.29
CA ASP A 280 -13.39 32.19 -45.30
C ASP A 280 -12.40 33.37 -45.41
N VAL A 281 -11.93 33.86 -44.26
CA VAL A 281 -10.94 34.95 -44.19
C VAL A 281 -9.58 34.49 -44.73
N ILE A 282 -9.13 33.26 -44.47
CA ILE A 282 -7.88 32.73 -45.07
C ILE A 282 -8.00 32.60 -46.58
N VAL A 283 -9.12 32.09 -47.09
CA VAL A 283 -9.33 31.94 -48.55
C VAL A 283 -9.21 33.29 -49.25
N ALA A 284 -9.88 34.32 -48.73
CA ALA A 284 -9.83 35.67 -49.31
C ALA A 284 -8.42 36.31 -49.21
N LEU A 285 -7.66 36.01 -48.14
CA LEU A 285 -6.27 36.45 -48.00
C LEU A 285 -5.35 35.80 -49.04
N VAL A 286 -5.50 34.50 -49.27
CA VAL A 286 -4.71 33.75 -50.25
C VAL A 286 -5.03 34.17 -51.69
N GLN A 287 -6.25 34.67 -51.93
CA GLN A 287 -6.64 35.28 -53.21
C GLN A 287 -6.11 36.72 -53.41
N GLY A 288 -5.37 37.25 -52.44
CA GLY A 288 -4.72 38.56 -52.54
C GLY A 288 -5.60 39.76 -52.21
N MET A 289 -6.77 39.56 -51.60
CA MET A 289 -7.67 40.65 -51.24
C MET A 289 -7.12 41.48 -50.06
N ALA A 290 -7.28 42.80 -50.11
CA ALA A 290 -6.97 43.70 -49.01
C ALA A 290 -8.04 43.62 -47.90
N ASN A 291 -7.69 44.00 -46.66
CA ASN A 291 -8.62 43.92 -45.50
C ASN A 291 -9.99 44.58 -45.73
N LYS A 292 -10.01 45.67 -46.52
CA LYS A 292 -11.25 46.37 -46.87
C LYS A 292 -12.09 45.56 -47.86
N GLU A 293 -11.46 44.95 -48.86
CA GLU A 293 -12.13 44.10 -49.85
C GLU A 293 -12.67 42.81 -49.20
N ILE A 294 -11.92 42.22 -48.26
CA ILE A 294 -12.38 41.05 -47.48
C ILE A 294 -13.61 41.42 -46.64
N ALA A 295 -13.60 42.59 -46.01
CA ALA A 295 -14.71 43.08 -45.20
C ALA A 295 -15.98 43.25 -46.06
N ASP A 296 -15.85 43.86 -47.24
CA ASP A 296 -16.95 44.04 -48.18
C ASP A 296 -17.45 42.69 -48.73
N HIS A 297 -16.54 41.79 -49.12
CA HIS A 297 -16.85 40.48 -49.69
C HIS A 297 -17.55 39.55 -48.70
N LEU A 298 -17.14 39.56 -47.42
CA LEU A 298 -17.75 38.73 -46.37
C LEU A 298 -18.88 39.45 -45.62
N CYS A 299 -19.21 40.69 -46.02
CA CYS A 299 -20.20 41.58 -45.40
C CYS A 299 -19.99 41.75 -43.88
N ILE A 300 -18.75 41.98 -43.45
CA ILE A 300 -18.36 42.20 -42.04
C ILE A 300 -17.54 43.48 -41.90
N SER A 301 -17.32 43.96 -40.66
CA SER A 301 -16.49 45.15 -40.45
C SER A 301 -15.00 44.87 -40.69
N ILE A 302 -14.24 45.87 -41.11
CA ILE A 302 -12.77 45.79 -41.26
C ILE A 302 -12.11 45.38 -39.93
N ASN A 303 -12.62 45.86 -38.80
CA ASN A 303 -12.12 45.50 -37.46
C ASN A 303 -12.36 44.01 -37.15
N THR A 304 -13.46 43.44 -37.64
CA THR A 304 -13.76 42.02 -37.53
C THR A 304 -12.76 41.19 -38.35
N VAL A 305 -12.41 41.63 -39.56
CA VAL A 305 -11.36 40.99 -40.38
C VAL A 305 -10.00 41.00 -39.68
N ILE A 306 -9.58 42.14 -39.12
CA ILE A 306 -8.31 42.25 -38.38
C ILE A 306 -8.29 41.29 -37.17
N THR A 307 -9.42 41.19 -36.46
CA THR A 307 -9.56 40.28 -35.32
C THR A 307 -9.46 38.82 -35.74
N HIS A 308 -10.14 38.40 -36.81
CA HIS A 308 -10.01 37.05 -37.34
C HIS A 308 -8.58 36.74 -37.78
N ARG A 309 -7.88 37.66 -38.46
CA ARG A 309 -6.48 37.48 -38.85
C ARG A 309 -5.55 37.24 -37.66
N ARG A 310 -5.74 37.99 -36.57
CA ARG A 310 -4.98 37.81 -35.33
C ARG A 310 -5.24 36.45 -34.70
N ASN A 311 -6.50 35.99 -34.72
CA ASN A 311 -6.89 34.69 -34.19
C ASN A 311 -6.33 33.55 -35.04
N ILE A 312 -6.38 33.66 -36.37
CA ILE A 312 -5.76 32.72 -37.33
C ILE A 312 -4.27 32.60 -37.07
N ALA A 313 -3.53 33.71 -37.01
CA ALA A 313 -2.09 33.70 -36.79
C ALA A 313 -1.71 33.08 -35.45
N ARG A 314 -2.53 33.30 -34.41
CA ARG A 314 -2.35 32.70 -33.09
C ARG A 314 -2.66 31.20 -33.07
N LYS A 315 -3.71 30.76 -33.77
CA LYS A 315 -4.10 29.34 -33.84
C LYS A 315 -3.12 28.52 -34.68
N LEU A 316 -2.69 29.04 -35.83
CA LEU A 316 -1.80 28.33 -36.74
C LEU A 316 -0.32 28.52 -36.42
N GLN A 317 0.05 29.51 -35.60
CA GLN A 317 1.43 29.93 -35.35
C GLN A 317 2.19 30.28 -36.65
N ILE A 318 1.45 30.70 -37.68
CA ILE A 318 1.98 31.13 -38.98
C ILE A 318 1.80 32.65 -39.08
N HIS A 319 2.91 33.35 -39.26
CA HIS A 319 2.93 34.81 -39.34
C HIS A 319 3.29 35.35 -40.73
N SER A 320 3.68 34.47 -41.67
CA SER A 320 4.02 34.85 -43.04
C SER A 320 2.85 34.58 -44.01
N PRO A 321 2.57 35.50 -44.95
CA PRO A 321 1.55 35.28 -45.99
C PRO A 321 1.81 34.02 -46.81
N ALA A 322 3.07 33.74 -47.16
CA ALA A 322 3.46 32.54 -47.88
C ALA A 322 3.15 31.25 -47.09
N GLY A 323 3.34 31.26 -45.76
CA GLY A 323 2.98 30.13 -44.91
C GLY A 323 1.47 29.88 -44.85
N LEU A 324 0.66 30.95 -44.84
CA LEU A 324 -0.81 30.83 -44.85
C LEU A 324 -1.32 30.26 -46.19
N THR A 325 -0.68 30.63 -47.31
CA THR A 325 -0.97 30.06 -48.63
C THR A 325 -0.67 28.56 -48.69
N ILE A 326 0.50 28.14 -48.20
CA ILE A 326 0.87 26.71 -48.14
C ILE A 326 -0.14 25.94 -47.28
N TYR A 327 -0.50 26.48 -46.12
CA TYR A 327 -1.49 25.88 -45.23
C TYR A 327 -2.85 25.70 -45.90
N ALA A 328 -3.33 26.71 -46.65
CA ALA A 328 -4.62 26.67 -47.33
C ALA A 328 -4.67 25.61 -48.44
N ILE A 329 -3.57 25.40 -49.16
CA ILE A 329 -3.46 24.37 -50.21
C ILE A 329 -3.42 22.97 -49.59
N VAL A 330 -2.57 22.75 -48.57
CA VAL A 330 -2.40 21.44 -47.91
C VAL A 330 -3.71 20.94 -47.27
N ASN A 331 -4.52 21.86 -46.74
CA ASN A 331 -5.80 21.53 -46.10
C ASN A 331 -6.99 21.56 -47.07
N GLY A 332 -6.76 21.68 -48.38
CA GLY A 332 -7.81 21.65 -49.41
C GLY A 332 -8.79 22.83 -49.34
N LEU A 333 -8.40 23.94 -48.71
CA LEU A 333 -9.23 25.16 -48.62
C LEU A 333 -9.19 25.97 -49.92
N VAL A 334 -8.11 25.85 -50.70
CA VAL A 334 -7.87 26.58 -51.95
C VAL A 334 -7.13 25.67 -52.93
N ASP A 335 -7.58 25.63 -54.19
CA ASP A 335 -6.88 24.93 -55.27
C ASP A 335 -5.74 25.80 -55.82
N ILE A 336 -4.61 25.18 -56.17
CA ILE A 336 -3.37 25.84 -56.61
C ILE A 336 -3.59 26.72 -57.87
N SER A 337 -4.62 26.40 -58.65
CA SER A 337 -5.05 27.14 -59.84
C SER A 337 -5.65 28.52 -59.55
N SER A 338 -6.07 28.78 -58.30
CA SER A 338 -6.81 29.99 -57.89
C SER A 338 -5.96 31.01 -57.12
N VAL A 339 -4.67 30.70 -56.90
CA VAL A 339 -3.73 31.58 -56.18
C VAL A 339 -3.02 32.49 -57.18
N LYS A 340 -3.14 33.82 -57.00
CA LYS A 340 -2.31 34.78 -57.72
C LYS A 340 -0.94 34.82 -57.06
N LEU A 341 0.05 34.16 -57.68
CA LEU A 341 1.46 34.26 -57.29
C LEU A 341 2.06 35.62 -57.65
#